data_AF-A0A1D6IAJ6-F1
#
_entry.id   AF-A0A1D6IAJ6-F1
#
_cell.length_a   1.000
_cell.length_b   1.000
_cell.length_c   1.000
_cell.angle_alpha   90.00
_cell.angle_beta   90.00
_cell.angle_gamma   90.00
#
_symmetry.space_group_name_H-M   'P 1'
#
loop_
_entity.id
_entity.type
_entity.pdbx_description
1 polymer ?
#
loop_
_entity_poly.entity_id
_entity_poly.type
_entity_poly.pdbx_seq_one_letter_code
_entity_poly.pdbx_strand_id
1 'polypeptide(L)'
;MEPAYMEALNCGDYDDLIDLMDRTGPVLEKLSCETTNELLRVIAEQFLNKKFFDLALPWLQQLADLSTIYKPTQLFASVRAQKEFLSALEEAATGGSMEPALRIAIAQLGFKLSKAFEVGPCRKISARMCRENETIMTNAM
;
A
#
# COMPACT_ATOMS: atom_id res chain seq x y z
N MET A 1 6.22 18.48 14.29
CA MET A 1 6.02 17.06 13.90
C MET A 1 6.75 16.81 12.60
N GLU A 2 6.29 17.36 11.49
CA GLU A 2 6.94 17.25 10.16
C GLU A 2 8.47 17.46 10.14
N PRO A 3 9.06 18.52 10.73
CA PRO A 3 10.52 18.73 10.62
C PRO A 3 11.35 17.64 11.30
N ALA A 4 10.86 17.07 12.40
CA ALA A 4 11.55 16.00 13.12
C ALA A 4 11.58 14.70 12.30
N TYR A 5 10.51 14.42 11.56
CA TYR A 5 10.48 13.27 10.65
C TYR A 5 11.41 13.48 9.47
N MET A 6 11.41 14.66 8.85
CA MET A 6 12.33 14.95 7.75
C MET A 6 13.80 14.85 8.19
N GLU A 7 14.13 15.35 9.38
CA GLU A 7 15.48 15.23 9.93
C GLU A 7 15.88 13.77 10.16
N ALA A 8 15.02 12.99 10.84
CA ALA A 8 15.27 11.58 11.11
C ALA A 8 15.39 10.74 9.83
N LEU A 9 14.52 10.96 8.83
CA LEU A 9 14.56 10.25 7.55
C LEU A 9 15.82 10.60 6.73
N ASN A 10 16.35 11.82 6.84
CA ASN A 10 17.55 12.25 6.14
C ASN A 10 18.87 11.86 6.86
N CYS A 11 18.81 11.46 8.13
CA CYS A 11 19.99 11.12 8.92
C CYS A 11 20.65 9.81 8.45
N GLY A 12 19.88 8.90 7.84
CA GLY A 12 20.35 7.61 7.30
C GLY A 12 20.61 6.53 8.37
N ASP A 13 20.69 6.93 9.64
CA ASP A 13 20.56 6.06 10.80
C ASP A 13 19.09 6.07 11.26
N TYR A 14 18.47 4.90 11.32
CA TYR A 14 17.05 4.76 11.63
C TYR A 14 16.76 4.71 13.13
N ASP A 15 17.77 4.74 14.01
CA ASP A 15 17.57 4.74 15.47
C ASP A 15 16.74 5.95 15.93
N ASP A 16 17.06 7.16 15.45
CA ASP A 16 16.28 8.37 15.73
C ASP A 16 14.86 8.29 15.19
N LEU A 17 14.68 7.63 14.03
CA LEU A 17 13.36 7.42 13.43
C LEU A 17 12.52 6.45 14.26
N ILE A 18 13.12 5.35 14.72
CA ILE A 18 12.49 4.35 15.59
C ILE A 18 12.03 5.01 16.89
N ASP A 19 12.91 5.76 17.55
CA ASP A 19 12.57 6.49 18.78
C ASP A 19 11.46 7.51 18.56
N LEU A 20 11.48 8.23 17.42
CA LEU A 20 10.43 9.17 17.08
C LEU A 20 9.10 8.46 16.82
N MET A 21 9.10 7.34 16.10
CA MET A 21 7.91 6.53 15.82
C MET A 21 7.30 5.95 17.10
N ASP A 22 8.13 5.46 18.03
CA ASP A 22 7.67 4.92 19.32
C ASP A 22 7.03 6.00 20.19
N ARG A 23 7.67 7.19 20.27
CA ARG A 23 7.19 8.31 21.09
C ARG A 23 5.89 8.94 20.59
N THR A 24 5.69 8.97 19.28
CA THR A 24 4.55 9.68 18.67
C THR A 24 3.37 8.77 18.40
N GLY A 25 3.64 7.48 18.16
CA GLY A 25 2.66 6.57 17.55
C GLY A 25 2.25 6.99 16.14
N PRO A 26 1.31 6.28 15.52
CA PRO A 26 0.90 6.52 14.14
C PRO A 26 0.31 7.92 13.95
N VAL A 27 0.92 8.73 13.09
CA VAL A 27 0.50 10.11 12.81
C VAL A 27 0.53 10.46 11.32
N LEU A 28 0.32 9.47 10.43
CA LEU A 28 0.40 9.66 8.98
C LEU A 28 -0.50 10.80 8.47
N GLU A 29 -1.68 11.02 9.07
CA GLU A 29 -2.58 12.12 8.68
C GLU A 29 -2.07 13.53 9.03
N LYS A 30 -1.01 13.63 9.83
CA LYS A 30 -0.40 14.90 10.26
C LYS A 30 0.89 15.21 9.50
N LEU A 31 1.36 14.27 8.69
CA LEU A 31 2.57 14.41 7.88
C LEU A 31 2.21 14.84 6.46
N SER A 32 3.16 15.48 5.78
CA SER A 32 3.01 15.74 4.34
C SER A 32 2.97 14.44 3.54
N CYS A 33 2.51 14.53 2.29
CA CYS A 33 2.49 13.39 1.38
C CYS A 33 3.92 12.88 1.12
N GLU A 34 4.87 13.80 0.98
CA GLU A 34 6.29 13.55 0.75
C GLU A 34 6.91 12.80 1.93
N THR A 35 6.75 13.32 3.15
CA THR A 35 7.28 12.69 4.37
C THR A 35 6.60 11.37 4.67
N THR A 36 5.29 11.27 4.46
CA THR A 36 4.57 10.00 4.55
C THR A 36 5.13 8.98 3.57
N ASN A 37 5.35 9.37 2.31
CA ASN A 37 5.86 8.47 1.29
C ASN A 37 7.26 7.96 1.62
N GLU A 38 8.12 8.84 2.12
CA GLU A 38 9.47 8.49 2.52
C GLU A 38 9.51 7.59 3.76
N LEU A 39 8.66 7.86 4.75
CA LEU A 39 8.46 6.98 5.89
C LEU A 39 7.99 5.58 5.46
N LEU A 40 7.01 5.50 4.55
CA LEU A 40 6.52 4.24 4.01
C LEU A 40 7.60 3.50 3.20
N ARG A 41 8.47 4.21 2.48
CA ARG A 41 9.62 3.64 1.79
C ARG A 41 10.58 2.97 2.78
N VAL A 42 10.95 3.68 3.85
CA VAL A 42 11.81 3.14 4.91
C VAL A 42 11.15 1.94 5.59
N ILE A 43 9.85 2.02 5.90
CA ILE A 43 9.10 0.90 6.47
C ILE A 43 9.16 -0.33 5.55
N ALA A 44 9.01 -0.13 4.24
CA ALA A 44 9.06 -1.20 3.27
C ALA A 44 10.45 -1.84 3.16
N GLU A 45 11.53 -1.04 3.19
CA GLU A 45 12.91 -1.52 3.18
C GLU A 45 13.26 -2.32 4.45
N GLN A 46 12.62 -2.00 5.57
CA GLN A 46 12.87 -2.62 6.87
C GLN A 46 11.89 -3.75 7.22
N PHE A 47 11.04 -4.22 6.29
CA PHE A 47 10.06 -5.27 6.60
C PHE A 47 10.69 -6.56 7.16
N LEU A 48 11.90 -6.92 6.74
CA LEU A 48 12.60 -8.11 7.23
C LEU A 48 13.20 -7.92 8.64
N ASN A 49 13.25 -6.69 9.16
CA ASN A 49 13.70 -6.39 10.50
C ASN A 49 12.54 -6.51 11.49
N LYS A 50 12.48 -7.63 12.24
CA LYS A 50 11.37 -7.92 13.17
C LYS A 50 11.09 -6.79 14.18
N LYS A 51 12.14 -6.21 14.78
CA LYS A 51 11.98 -5.12 15.76
C LYS A 51 11.32 -3.90 15.13
N PHE A 52 11.76 -3.55 13.91
CA PHE A 52 11.20 -2.45 13.16
C PHE A 52 9.75 -2.75 12.74
N PHE A 53 9.47 -3.98 12.32
CA PHE A 53 8.14 -4.37 11.88
C PHE A 53 7.10 -4.27 13.01
N ASP A 54 7.43 -4.76 14.21
CA ASP A 54 6.51 -4.69 15.35
C ASP A 54 6.13 -3.22 15.67
N LEU A 55 7.09 -2.30 15.53
CA LEU A 55 6.85 -0.86 15.66
C LEU A 55 6.07 -0.27 14.48
N ALA A 56 6.31 -0.76 13.25
CA ALA A 56 5.69 -0.25 12.04
C ALA A 56 4.26 -0.77 11.82
N LEU A 57 3.86 -1.89 12.45
CA LEU A 57 2.56 -2.50 12.25
C LEU A 57 1.38 -1.55 12.54
N PRO A 58 1.35 -0.78 13.65
CA PRO A 58 0.33 0.24 13.88
C PRO A 58 0.28 1.33 12.79
N TRP A 59 1.41 1.64 12.15
CA TRP A 59 1.50 2.63 11.06
C TRP A 59 0.90 2.09 9.76
N LEU A 60 1.17 0.83 9.44
CA LEU A 60 0.56 0.15 8.29
C LEU A 60 -0.95 0.02 8.45
N GLN A 61 -1.41 -0.26 9.68
CA GLN A 61 -2.82 -0.32 9.99
C GLN A 61 -3.49 1.06 9.81
N GLN A 62 -2.85 2.14 10.29
CA GLN A 62 -3.33 3.50 10.04
C GLN A 62 -3.39 3.82 8.54
N LEU A 63 -2.37 3.47 7.76
CA LEU A 63 -2.40 3.66 6.30
C LEU A 63 -3.60 2.93 5.67
N ALA A 64 -3.86 1.70 6.09
CA ALA A 64 -4.99 0.92 5.60
C ALA A 64 -6.33 1.56 5.96
N ASP A 65 -6.45 2.18 7.14
CA ASP A 65 -7.66 2.88 7.54
C ASP A 65 -7.82 4.20 6.79
N LEU A 66 -6.73 4.98 6.63
CA LEU A 66 -6.70 6.19 5.82
C LEU A 66 -7.05 5.92 4.35
N SER A 67 -6.68 4.75 3.80
CA SER A 67 -7.01 4.36 2.43
C SER A 67 -8.52 4.18 2.17
N THR A 68 -9.33 4.03 3.22
CA THR A 68 -10.80 3.97 3.11
C THR A 68 -11.44 5.36 3.02
N ILE A 69 -10.70 6.40 3.41
CA ILE A 69 -11.17 7.79 3.50
C ILE A 69 -10.58 8.64 2.37
N TYR A 70 -9.30 8.44 2.06
CA TYR A 70 -8.52 9.25 1.13
C TYR A 70 -8.24 8.52 -0.18
N LYS A 71 -8.10 9.30 -1.27
CA LYS A 71 -7.66 8.76 -2.55
C LYS A 71 -6.18 8.36 -2.49
N PRO A 72 -5.74 7.37 -3.29
CA PRO A 72 -4.33 7.00 -3.41
C PRO A 72 -3.38 8.18 -3.61
N THR A 73 -3.76 9.16 -4.43
CA THR A 73 -2.95 10.35 -4.74
C THR A 73 -2.75 11.31 -3.57
N GLN A 74 -3.48 11.10 -2.47
CA GLN A 74 -3.34 11.88 -1.24
C GLN A 74 -2.48 11.16 -0.20
N LEU A 75 -2.27 9.84 -0.37
CA LEU A 75 -1.50 9.00 0.55
C LEU A 75 -0.12 8.66 0.01
N PHE A 76 0.06 8.70 -1.31
CA PHE A 76 1.33 8.45 -1.98
C PHE A 76 1.70 9.61 -2.89
N ALA A 77 2.99 9.94 -2.89
CA ALA A 77 3.54 10.97 -3.77
C ALA A 77 3.35 10.64 -5.25
N SER A 78 3.26 9.36 -5.61
CA SER A 78 2.99 8.92 -6.98
C SER A 78 2.37 7.51 -7.04
N VAL A 79 1.75 7.18 -8.18
CA VAL A 79 1.28 5.81 -8.49
C VAL A 79 2.43 4.81 -8.53
N ARG A 80 3.65 5.25 -8.88
CA ARG A 80 4.86 4.41 -8.83
C ARG A 80 5.18 4.03 -7.39
N ALA A 81 5.29 5.00 -6.50
CA ALA A 81 5.61 4.77 -5.09
C ALA A 81 4.57 3.88 -4.40
N GLN A 82 3.29 4.06 -4.76
CA GLN A 82 2.21 3.17 -4.33
C GLN A 82 2.44 1.71 -4.76
N LYS A 83 2.75 1.48 -6.04
CA LYS A 83 3.00 0.13 -6.56
C LYS A 83 4.24 -0.50 -5.95
N GLU A 84 5.33 0.26 -5.83
CA GLU A 84 6.57 -0.20 -5.20
C GLU A 84 6.32 -0.62 -3.74
N PHE A 85 5.53 0.15 -3.00
CA PHE A 85 5.14 -0.19 -1.64
C PHE A 85 4.29 -1.48 -1.56
N LEU A 86 3.30 -1.64 -2.44
CA LEU A 86 2.49 -2.86 -2.51
C LEU A 86 3.34 -4.09 -2.88
N SER A 87 4.26 -3.94 -3.84
CA SER A 87 5.19 -5.01 -4.22
C SER A 87 6.09 -5.38 -3.05
N ALA A 88 6.61 -4.42 -2.28
CA ALA A 88 7.41 -4.71 -1.11
C ALA A 88 6.63 -5.47 -0.02
N LEU A 89 5.34 -5.14 0.18
CA LEU A 89 4.46 -5.91 1.07
C LEU A 89 4.27 -7.36 0.57
N GLU A 90 4.05 -7.55 -0.73
CA GLU A 90 3.89 -8.89 -1.33
C GLU A 90 5.16 -9.75 -1.20
N GLU A 91 6.33 -9.16 -1.48
CA GLU A 91 7.63 -9.82 -1.32
C GLU A 91 7.88 -10.18 0.16
N ALA A 92 7.57 -9.28 1.09
CA ALA A 92 7.70 -9.58 2.53
C ALA A 92 6.72 -10.69 2.99
N ALA A 93 5.51 -10.74 2.44
CA ALA A 93 4.53 -11.78 2.74
C ALA A 93 4.90 -13.16 2.18
N THR A 94 5.59 -13.21 1.04
CA THR A 94 6.00 -14.45 0.37
C THR A 94 7.42 -14.90 0.76
N GLY A 95 8.21 -14.01 1.36
CA GLY A 95 9.57 -14.27 1.80
C GLY A 95 9.68 -15.43 2.81
N GLY A 96 10.65 -16.31 2.60
CA GLY A 96 10.88 -17.47 3.48
C GLY A 96 11.45 -17.13 4.87
N SER A 97 11.98 -15.92 5.06
CA SER A 97 12.77 -15.52 6.24
C SER A 97 11.94 -15.12 7.46
N MET A 98 10.65 -14.80 7.29
CA MET A 98 9.81 -14.23 8.32
C MET A 98 8.90 -15.26 9.00
N GLU A 99 8.53 -15.01 10.26
CA GLU A 99 7.57 -15.82 11.02
C GLU A 99 6.22 -15.94 10.28
N PRO A 100 5.58 -17.13 10.23
CA PRO A 100 4.35 -17.33 9.46
C PRO A 100 3.21 -16.37 9.82
N ALA A 101 3.00 -16.06 11.10
CA ALA A 101 1.96 -15.14 11.54
C ALA A 101 2.18 -13.72 10.98
N LEU A 102 3.43 -13.30 10.92
CA LEU A 102 3.81 -11.97 10.44
C LEU A 102 3.58 -11.85 8.94
N ARG A 103 3.93 -12.89 8.18
CA ARG A 103 3.63 -12.98 6.75
C ARG A 103 2.13 -12.92 6.46
N ILE A 104 1.32 -13.59 7.28
CA ILE A 104 -0.15 -13.53 7.14
C ILE A 104 -0.65 -12.10 7.40
N ALA A 105 -0.15 -11.41 8.42
CA ALA A 105 -0.53 -10.04 8.71
C ALA A 105 -0.16 -9.08 7.56
N ILE A 106 1.06 -9.20 7.02
CA ILE A 106 1.51 -8.43 5.85
C ILE A 106 0.63 -8.71 4.63
N ALA A 107 0.34 -9.99 4.35
CA ALA A 107 -0.52 -10.37 3.23
C ALA A 107 -1.93 -9.77 3.36
N GLN A 108 -2.50 -9.77 4.56
CA GLN A 108 -3.80 -9.17 4.84
C GLN A 108 -3.78 -7.65 4.63
N LEU A 109 -2.73 -6.96 5.07
CA LEU A 109 -2.54 -5.53 4.85
C LEU A 109 -2.38 -5.20 3.36
N GLY A 110 -1.52 -5.94 2.65
CA GLY A 110 -1.32 -5.79 1.21
C GLY A 110 -2.61 -6.00 0.43
N PHE A 111 -3.42 -7.00 0.79
CA PHE A 111 -4.72 -7.23 0.18
C PHE A 111 -5.71 -6.08 0.44
N LYS A 112 -5.81 -5.61 1.70
CA LYS A 112 -6.70 -4.50 2.08
C LYS A 112 -6.34 -3.22 1.33
N LEU A 113 -5.04 -2.89 1.29
CA LEU A 113 -4.53 -1.72 0.58
C LEU A 113 -4.78 -1.82 -0.93
N SER A 114 -4.49 -2.98 -1.54
CA SER A 114 -4.76 -3.20 -2.97
C SER A 114 -6.23 -2.96 -3.32
N LYS A 115 -7.16 -3.45 -2.48
CA LYS A 115 -8.59 -3.24 -2.69
C LYS A 115 -9.03 -1.79 -2.51
N ALA A 116 -8.49 -1.10 -1.51
CA ALA A 116 -8.77 0.32 -1.30
C ALA A 116 -8.28 1.18 -2.47
N PHE A 117 -7.16 0.79 -3.08
CA PHE A 117 -6.54 1.48 -4.20
C PHE A 117 -7.15 1.15 -5.56
N GLU A 118 -7.83 0.00 -5.68
CA GLU A 118 -8.58 -0.40 -6.86
C GLU A 118 -9.92 0.37 -7.04
N VAL A 119 -10.30 1.25 -6.10
CA VAL A 119 -11.51 2.10 -6.19
C VAL A 119 -11.19 3.34 -7.07
N GLY A 120 -11.50 3.38 -8.37
CA GLY A 120 -12.35 2.50 -9.17
C GLY A 120 -11.95 2.42 -10.65
N PRO A 121 -12.62 1.55 -11.43
CA PRO A 121 -12.58 1.64 -12.87
C PRO A 121 -13.24 2.96 -13.30
N CYS A 122 -12.45 3.86 -13.91
CA CYS A 122 -13.03 4.79 -14.88
C CYS A 122 -13.86 3.97 -15.86
N ARG A 123 -15.17 4.20 -15.91
CA ARG A 123 -16.10 3.55 -16.84
C ARG A 123 -15.59 3.78 -18.27
N LYS A 124 -14.78 2.87 -18.79
CA LYS A 124 -14.68 2.71 -20.24
C LYS A 124 -15.94 1.97 -20.63
N ILE A 125 -16.87 2.71 -21.21
CA ILE A 125 -17.99 2.15 -21.97
C ILE A 125 -17.35 1.23 -23.01
N SER A 126 -17.28 -0.06 -22.72
CA SER A 126 -17.04 -1.05 -23.76
C SER A 126 -18.40 -1.30 -24.36
N ALA A 127 -18.67 -0.62 -25.48
CA ALA A 127 -19.76 -0.96 -26.36
C ALA A 127 -19.53 -2.40 -26.82
N ARG A 128 -20.10 -3.36 -26.10
CA ARG A 128 -20.28 -4.70 -26.62
C ARG A 128 -21.39 -4.61 -27.65
N MET A 129 -21.00 -4.39 -28.90
CA MET A 129 -21.82 -4.79 -30.04
C MET A 129 -22.11 -6.28 -29.89
N CYS A 130 -23.30 -6.61 -29.39
CA CYS A 130 -23.92 -7.89 -29.72
C CYS A 130 -24.42 -7.74 -31.16
N ARG A 131 -23.53 -7.99 -32.12
CA ARG A 131 -23.91 -8.32 -33.48
C ARG A 131 -24.05 -9.82 -33.51
N GLU A 132 -25.28 -10.31 -33.50
CA GLU A 132 -25.69 -11.48 -34.28
C GLU A 132 -27.21 -11.62 -34.17
N ASN A 133 -27.84 -11.00 -35.16
CA ASN A 133 -29.22 -11.16 -35.56
C ASN A 133 -29.37 -12.52 -36.27
N GLU A 134 -30.28 -13.34 -35.74
CA GLU A 134 -30.79 -14.59 -36.31
C GLU A 134 -31.30 -14.43 -37.75
N THR A 135 -31.08 -15.43 -38.60
CA THR A 135 -31.97 -15.84 -39.71
C THR A 135 -31.62 -17.30 -40.05
N ILE A 136 -32.28 -18.30 -39.46
CA ILE A 136 -33.45 -19.06 -39.96
C ILE A 136 -33.21 -19.84 -41.28
N MET A 137 -33.20 -21.18 -41.13
CA MET A 137 -33.61 -22.31 -42.00
C MET A 137 -33.40 -22.27 -43.52
N THR A 138 -32.86 -23.36 -44.10
CA THR A 138 -33.65 -24.43 -44.77
C THR A 138 -32.79 -25.59 -45.33
N ASN A 139 -33.33 -26.80 -45.22
CA ASN A 139 -32.91 -28.05 -45.88
C ASN A 139 -33.02 -27.99 -47.41
N ALA A 140 -32.16 -28.73 -48.14
CA ALA A 140 -32.58 -29.83 -49.05
C ALA A 140 -31.36 -30.54 -49.69
N MET A 141 -31.49 -31.86 -49.83
CA MET A 141 -30.74 -32.71 -50.75
C MET A 141 -31.19 -32.46 -52.19
#